data_AF-A0AA93HJ65-F1
#
_entry.id   AF-A0AA93HJ65-F1
#
_cell.length_a   1.000
_cell.length_b   1.000
_cell.length_c   1.000
_cell.angle_alpha   90.00
_cell.angle_beta   90.00
_cell.angle_gamma   90.00
#
_symmetry.space_group_name_H-M   'P 1'
#
loop_
_entity.id
_entity.type
_entity.pdbx_description
1 polymer ?
#
loop_
_entity_poly.entity_id
_entity_poly.type
_entity_poly.pdbx_seq_one_letter_code
_entity_poly.pdbx_strand_id
1 'polypeptide(L)' 'MSELQPSPREAVLSTALEDLTVPGVVIEVDPDEAEANGAFRETALSEADAWESNGDSEGGEHGE' A
#
# COMPACT_ATOMS: atom_id res chain seq x y z
N MET A 1 0.68 22.57 -4.05
CA MET A 1 -0.59 22.12 -3.44
C MET A 1 -0.22 21.26 -2.26
N SER A 2 -0.49 21.70 -1.02
CA SER A 2 -0.18 20.93 0.18
C SER A 2 -1.30 19.93 0.40
N GLU A 3 -1.00 18.64 0.32
CA GLU A 3 -1.96 17.57 0.59
C GLU A 3 -2.47 17.72 2.03
N LEU A 4 -3.78 17.88 2.19
CA LEU A 4 -4.46 18.01 3.47
C LEU A 4 -4.32 16.67 4.21
N GLN A 5 -3.29 16.53 5.05
CA GLN A 5 -3.21 15.40 5.97
C GLN A 5 -4.45 15.48 6.88
N PRO A 6 -5.30 14.43 6.92
CA PRO A 6 -6.42 14.42 7.84
C PRO A 6 -5.85 14.49 9.26
N SER A 7 -6.23 15.52 10.03
CA SER A 7 -5.85 15.64 11.43
C SER A 7 -6.24 14.33 12.14
N PRO A 8 -5.32 13.67 12.86
CA PRO A 8 -5.64 12.42 13.52
C PRO A 8 -6.70 12.71 14.58
N ARG A 9 -7.94 12.29 14.30
CA ARG A 9 -8.86 11.97 15.39
C ARG A 9 -8.11 10.95 16.23
N GLU A 10 -7.86 11.26 17.51
CA GLU A 10 -7.06 10.43 18.44
C GLU A 10 -7.33 8.95 18.18
N ALA A 11 -6.36 8.28 17.58
CA ALA A 11 -6.48 6.85 17.29
C ALA A 11 -6.54 6.12 18.62
N VAL A 12 -7.52 5.22 18.77
CA VAL A 12 -7.66 4.43 19.99
C VAL A 12 -6.73 3.23 19.85
N LEU A 13 -5.77 3.10 20.77
CA LEU A 13 -4.91 1.93 20.83
C LEU A 13 -5.67 0.78 21.50
N SER A 14 -5.79 -0.35 20.81
CA SER A 14 -6.37 -1.58 21.35
C SER A 14 -5.39 -2.74 21.20
N THR A 15 -5.51 -3.74 22.06
CA THR A 15 -4.73 -4.99 21.98
C THR A 15 -5.59 -6.17 21.51
N ALA A 16 -6.85 -5.92 21.15
CA ALA A 16 -7.77 -6.95 20.68
C ALA A 16 -7.74 -7.02 19.15
N LEU A 17 -7.38 -8.19 18.62
CA LEU A 17 -7.31 -8.43 17.17
C LEU A 17 -8.66 -8.20 16.47
N GLU A 18 -9.76 -8.40 17.18
CA GLU A 18 -11.14 -8.21 16.72
C GLU A 18 -11.41 -6.75 16.29
N ASP A 19 -10.68 -5.80 16.87
CA ASP A 19 -10.84 -4.38 16.58
C ASP A 19 -10.14 -3.93 15.29
N LEU A 20 -9.43 -4.82 14.56
CA LEU A 20 -8.81 -4.51 13.26
C LEU A 20 -9.77 -3.90 12.24
N THR A 21 -11.05 -4.24 12.35
CA THR A 21 -12.09 -3.78 11.43
C THR A 21 -12.79 -2.52 11.92
N VAL A 22 -12.46 -2.03 13.11
CA VAL A 22 -13.09 -0.86 13.73
C VAL A 22 -12.39 0.41 13.24
N PRO A 23 -13.11 1.33 12.56
CA PRO A 23 -12.50 2.55 12.06
C PRO A 23 -11.91 3.42 13.18
N GLY A 24 -10.65 3.83 13.02
CA GLY A 24 -9.97 4.69 13.98
C GLY A 24 -9.33 3.96 15.17
N VAL A 25 -9.41 2.64 15.21
CA VAL A 25 -8.64 1.81 16.14
C VAL A 25 -7.32 1.40 15.50
N VAL A 26 -6.26 1.44 16.29
CA VAL A 26 -4.92 0.96 15.92
C VAL A 26 -4.55 -0.14 16.90
N ILE A 27 -4.05 -1.26 16.39
CA ILE A 27 -3.59 -2.37 17.21
C ILE A 27 -2.14 -2.71 16.91
N GLU A 28 -1.44 -3.22 17.92
CA GLU A 28 -0.09 -3.76 17.77
C GLU A 28 -0.17 -5.26 17.52
N VAL A 29 0.50 -5.73 16.47
CA VAL A 29 0.55 -7.13 16.05
C VAL A 29 1.95 -7.51 15.63
N ASP A 30 2.27 -8.80 15.73
CA ASP A 30 3.52 -9.33 15.21
C ASP A 30 3.51 -9.35 13.67
N PRO A 31 4.69 -9.39 13.01
CA PRO A 31 4.78 -9.35 11.55
C PRO A 31 4.02 -10.51 10.87
N ASP A 32 4.06 -11.71 11.44
CA ASP A 32 3.33 -12.87 10.91
C ASP A 32 1.80 -12.66 10.96
N GLU A 33 1.31 -12.04 12.04
CA GLU A 33 -0.11 -11.73 12.21
C GLU A 33 -0.55 -10.59 11.27
N ALA A 34 0.30 -9.57 11.10
CA ALA A 34 0.07 -8.49 10.15
C ALA A 34 -0.05 -9.01 8.71
N GLU A 35 0.81 -9.96 8.33
CA GLU A 35 0.75 -10.61 7.01
C GLU A 35 -0.52 -11.44 6.84
N ALA A 36 -0.87 -12.28 7.82
CA ALA A 36 -2.08 -13.08 7.78
C ALA A 36 -3.37 -12.23 7.67
N ASN A 37 -3.35 -11.02 8.24
CA ASN A 37 -4.46 -10.06 8.16
C ASN A 37 -4.38 -9.13 6.93
N GLY A 38 -3.41 -9.34 6.03
CA GLY A 38 -3.28 -8.57 4.78
C GLY A 38 -2.84 -7.12 5.00
N ALA A 39 -2.15 -6.82 6.09
CA ALA A 39 -1.60 -5.49 6.36
C ALA A 39 -0.54 -5.08 5.34
N PHE A 40 0.18 -6.06 4.78
CA PHE A 40 1.15 -5.84 3.71
C PHE A 40 0.50 -6.02 2.34
N ARG A 41 0.85 -5.13 1.41
CA ARG A 41 0.50 -5.24 0.00
C ARG A 41 1.78 -5.17 -0.81
N GLU A 42 2.04 -6.19 -1.63
CA GLU A 42 3.14 -6.15 -2.59
C GLU A 42 2.82 -5.11 -3.67
N THR A 43 3.55 -4.01 -3.66
CA THR A 43 3.46 -2.96 -4.68
C THR A 43 4.57 -3.08 -5.73
N ALA A 44 5.44 -4.08 -5.61
CA ALA A 44 6.45 -4.37 -6.61
C ALA A 44 5.78 -4.90 -7.88
N LEU A 45 6.33 -4.55 -9.04
CA LEU A 45 5.91 -5.16 -10.30
C LEU A 45 6.27 -6.64 -10.27
N SER A 46 5.40 -7.48 -10.85
CA SER A 46 5.80 -8.85 -11.14
C SER A 46 6.94 -8.85 -12.17
N GLU A 47 7.73 -9.93 -12.22
CA GLU A 47 8.82 -10.06 -13.20
C GLU A 47 8.32 -9.88 -14.65
N ALA A 48 7.14 -10.43 -14.95
CA ALA A 48 6.51 -10.31 -16.26
C ALA A 48 6.10 -8.86 -16.57
N ASP A 49 5.46 -8.17 -15.61
CA ASP A 49 5.05 -6.76 -15.78
C ASP A 49 6.28 -5.84 -15.90
N ALA A 50 7.35 -6.14 -15.17
CA ALA A 50 8.60 -5.40 -15.24
C ALA A 50 9.28 -5.55 -16.61
N TRP A 51 9.21 -6.73 -17.23
CA TRP A 51 9.73 -6.97 -18.57
C TRP A 51 8.88 -6.25 -19.64
N GLU A 52 7.55 -6.32 -19.53
CA GLU A 52 6.62 -5.66 -20.44
C GLU A 52 6.74 -4.13 -20.40
N SER A 53 6.93 -3.55 -19.20
CA SER A 53 7.14 -2.10 -19.04
C SER A 53 8.40 -1.57 -19.74
N ASN A 54 9.39 -2.40 -20.02
CA ASN A 54 10.58 -2.02 -20.80
C ASN A 54 10.34 -2.06 -22.32
N GLY A 55 9.24 -2.69 -22.76
CA GLY A 55 8.99 -3.05 -24.16
C GLY A 55 8.48 -1.94 -25.07
N ASP A 56 8.10 -0.76 -24.55
CA ASP A 56 7.51 0.32 -25.38
C ASP A 56 8.23 1.68 -25.20
N SER A 57 9.56 1.69 -25.35
CA SER A 57 10.31 2.93 -25.63
C SER A 57 10.46 3.22 -27.14
N GLU A 58 9.82 2.41 -28.01
CA GLU A 58 9.92 2.52 -29.47
C GLU A 58 8.64 3.14 -30.07
N GLY A 59 8.42 4.43 -29.80
CA GLY A 59 7.36 5.22 -30.42
C GLY A 59 7.72 6.69 -30.64
N GLY A 60 9.01 7.01 -30.60
CA GLY A 60 9.55 8.37 -30.68
C GLY A 60 10.38 8.63 -31.93
N GLU A 61 9.91 8.27 -33.11
CA GLU A 61 10.42 8.84 -34.37
C GLU A 61 9.29 9.52 -35.16
N HIS A 62 9.05 10.77 -34.78
CA HIS A 62 8.58 11.80 -35.69
C HIS A 62 9.80 12.27 -36.49
N GLY A 63 9.91 11.92 -37.77
CA GLY A 63 11.03 12.36 -38.60
C GLY A 63 10.98 11.88 -40.06
N GLU A 64 10.31 12.69 -40.88
CA GLU A 64 10.55 12.96 -42.33
C GLU A 64 10.24 11.89 -43.39
#